data_AF-A0A955JTW5-F1
#
_entry.id   AF-A0A955JTW5-F1
#
_cell.length_a   1.000
_cell.length_b   1.000
_cell.length_c   1.000
_cell.angle_alpha   90.00
_cell.angle_beta   90.00
_cell.angle_gamma   90.00
#
_symmetry.space_group_name_H-M   'P 1'
#
loop_
_entity.id
_entity.type
_entity.pdbx_description
1 polymer ?
#
loop_
_entity_poly.entity_id
_entity_poly.type
_entity_poly.pdbx_seq_one_letter_code
_entity_poly.pdbx_strand_id
1 'polypeptide(L)'
;SQAESWIKLGRVTVDGREVTKPGYFVDESARIELSAPEQYVSRAGLKLASVANKFGVRFEGKIVLDVGSSTGGFTDYALQHGAKKVIAVDVGTDQLHPSLRGDERIELLEKTDIRDVIVANKEKGERNARIEIATQPDIVVIDVSFVSLQQILPSVAALCGPAAVILAMVKPQFEATHGQIGSSGV
;
A
#
# COMPACT_ATOMS: atom_id res chain seq x y z
N SER A 1 8.90 -15.07 13.49
CA SER A 1 7.87 -14.35 12.68
C SER A 1 7.38 -13.10 13.43
N GLN A 2 6.55 -12.23 12.82
CA GLN A 2 5.95 -11.08 13.55
C GLN A 2 5.08 -11.55 14.72
N ALA A 3 4.28 -12.60 14.52
CA ALA A 3 3.49 -13.22 15.58
C ALA A 3 4.38 -13.69 16.75
N GLU A 4 5.47 -14.39 16.45
CA GLU A 4 6.44 -14.82 17.46
C GLU A 4 7.07 -13.64 18.22
N SER A 5 7.36 -12.53 17.52
CA SER A 5 7.89 -11.31 18.13
C SER A 5 6.89 -10.70 19.09
N TRP A 6 5.62 -10.59 18.70
CA TRP A 6 4.58 -10.01 19.56
C TRP A 6 4.28 -10.87 20.77
N ILE A 7 4.26 -12.19 20.61
CA ILE A 7 4.18 -13.12 21.74
C ILE A 7 5.35 -12.85 22.68
N LYS A 8 6.61 -12.94 22.21
CA LYS A 8 7.80 -12.69 23.06
C LYS A 8 7.82 -11.32 23.74
N LEU A 9 7.21 -10.31 23.13
CA LEU A 9 7.11 -8.94 23.67
C LEU A 9 5.93 -8.73 24.64
N GLY A 10 5.20 -9.79 25.00
CA GLY A 10 4.06 -9.69 25.92
C GLY A 10 2.86 -8.98 25.31
N ARG A 11 2.78 -8.93 23.98
CA ARG A 11 1.71 -8.23 23.25
C ARG A 11 0.53 -9.11 22.94
N VAL A 12 0.54 -10.39 23.31
CA VAL A 12 -0.55 -11.33 23.06
C VAL A 12 -1.08 -11.81 24.40
N THR A 13 -2.40 -11.75 24.57
CA THR A 13 -3.09 -12.38 25.69
C THR A 13 -3.90 -13.58 25.21
N VAL A 14 -3.99 -14.61 26.04
CA VAL A 14 -4.85 -15.78 25.87
C VAL A 14 -5.70 -15.90 27.12
N ASP A 15 -7.02 -15.84 26.98
CA ASP A 15 -7.99 -15.80 28.08
C ASP A 15 -7.65 -14.73 29.15
N GLY A 16 -7.23 -13.57 28.67
CA GLY A 16 -6.85 -12.43 29.51
C GLY A 16 -5.48 -12.54 30.18
N ARG A 17 -4.68 -13.58 29.89
CA ARG A 17 -3.33 -13.75 30.42
C ARG A 17 -2.28 -13.48 29.36
N GLU A 18 -1.28 -12.67 29.68
CA GLU A 18 -0.14 -12.42 28.79
C GLU A 18 0.63 -13.71 28.51
N VAL A 19 0.91 -13.97 27.23
CA VAL A 19 1.68 -15.13 26.77
C VAL A 19 2.95 -14.64 26.09
N THR A 20 4.10 -15.09 26.60
CA THR A 20 5.43 -14.73 26.07
C THR A 20 6.16 -15.87 25.37
N LYS A 21 5.58 -17.08 25.39
CA LYS A 21 6.14 -18.28 24.75
C LYS A 21 5.36 -18.63 23.47
N PRO A 22 5.98 -18.59 22.28
CA PRO A 22 5.30 -18.92 21.02
C PRO A 22 4.73 -20.34 20.95
N GLY A 23 5.31 -21.28 21.69
CA GLY A 23 4.80 -22.66 21.83
C GLY A 23 3.93 -22.87 23.06
N TYR A 24 3.22 -21.83 23.51
CA TYR A 24 2.22 -21.96 24.58
C TYR A 24 1.01 -22.73 24.05
N PHE A 25 0.58 -23.76 24.78
CA PHE A 25 -0.60 -24.54 24.40
C PHE A 25 -1.87 -23.73 24.64
N VAL A 26 -2.72 -23.66 23.62
CA VAL A 26 -4.01 -22.98 23.66
C VAL A 26 -5.11 -23.98 23.34
N ASP A 27 -6.26 -23.83 23.99
CA ASP A 27 -7.47 -24.56 23.64
C ASP A 27 -8.03 -24.00 22.31
N GLU A 28 -8.77 -24.81 21.55
CA GLU A 28 -9.42 -24.35 20.31
C GLU A 28 -10.42 -23.21 20.55
N SER A 29 -10.99 -23.13 21.76
CA SER A 29 -11.93 -22.09 22.18
C SER A 29 -11.28 -20.89 22.86
N ALA A 30 -9.96 -20.88 23.03
CA ALA A 30 -9.26 -19.83 23.77
C ALA A 30 -9.40 -18.46 23.08
N ARG A 31 -9.68 -17.43 23.88
CA ARG A 31 -9.79 -16.06 23.36
C ARG A 31 -8.40 -15.43 23.28
N ILE A 32 -7.94 -15.19 22.05
CA ILE A 32 -6.64 -14.56 21.78
C ILE A 32 -6.85 -13.07 21.47
N GLU A 33 -6.16 -12.19 22.19
CA GLU A 33 -6.18 -10.76 21.95
C GLU A 33 -4.76 -10.20 21.78
N LEU A 34 -4.63 -9.12 21.01
CA LEU A 34 -3.35 -8.49 20.70
C LEU A 34 -3.35 -7.07 21.29
N SER A 35 -2.38 -6.76 22.15
CA SER A 35 -2.14 -5.45 22.74
C SER A 35 -0.96 -4.71 22.07
N ALA A 36 -0.79 -4.91 20.78
CA ALA A 36 0.13 -4.14 19.96
C ALA A 36 -0.62 -2.93 19.38
N PRO A 37 -0.14 -1.70 19.57
CA PRO A 37 -0.75 -0.55 18.90
C PRO A 37 -0.65 -0.75 17.38
N GLU A 38 -1.77 -0.58 16.68
CA GLU A 38 -1.76 -0.53 15.22
C GLU A 38 -0.99 0.72 14.79
N GLN A 39 0.21 0.52 14.23
CA GLN A 39 1.07 1.62 13.80
C GLN A 39 0.50 2.33 12.55
N TYR A 40 -0.26 1.59 11.75
CA TYR A 40 -0.91 2.09 10.53
C TYR A 40 -2.31 1.51 10.41
N VAL A 41 -3.18 2.17 9.64
CA VAL A 41 -4.57 1.74 9.38
C VAL A 41 -4.68 0.35 8.74
N SER A 42 -3.58 -0.20 8.20
CA SER A 42 -3.53 -1.60 7.80
C SER A 42 -2.11 -2.17 7.82
N ARG A 43 -2.02 -3.51 7.84
CA ARG A 43 -0.73 -4.23 7.75
C ARG A 43 0.07 -3.90 6.49
N ALA A 44 -0.55 -3.35 5.45
CA ALA A 44 0.16 -2.89 4.27
C ALA A 44 1.19 -1.81 4.64
N GLY A 45 0.88 -0.88 5.57
CA GLY A 45 1.84 0.14 6.01
C GLY A 45 3.16 -0.45 6.52
N LEU A 46 3.12 -1.61 7.20
CA LEU A 46 4.32 -2.31 7.66
C LEU A 46 5.16 -2.89 6.51
N LYS A 47 4.52 -3.30 5.41
CA LYS A 47 5.23 -3.75 4.20
C LYS A 47 6.03 -2.60 3.61
N LEU A 48 5.39 -1.43 3.46
CA LEU A 48 6.07 -0.24 2.93
C LEU A 48 7.18 0.22 3.87
N ALA A 49 6.96 0.22 5.19
CA ALA A 49 7.97 0.53 6.19
C ALA A 49 9.23 -0.33 6.03
N SER A 50 9.06 -1.65 5.88
CA SER A 50 10.18 -2.58 5.69
C SER A 50 10.97 -2.27 4.42
N VAL A 51 10.28 -2.03 3.31
CA VAL A 51 10.89 -1.73 2.00
C VAL A 51 11.58 -0.37 2.02
N ALA A 52 10.91 0.68 2.50
CA ALA A 52 11.45 2.03 2.57
C ALA A 52 12.73 2.08 3.43
N ASN A 53 12.74 1.41 4.58
CA ASN A 53 13.93 1.31 5.42
C ASN A 53 15.08 0.57 4.73
N LYS A 54 14.78 -0.55 4.05
CA LYS A 54 15.79 -1.35 3.35
C LYS A 54 16.45 -0.59 2.20
N PHE A 55 15.68 0.21 1.47
CA PHE A 55 16.18 0.95 0.30
C PHE A 55 16.51 2.43 0.59
N GLY A 56 16.35 2.88 1.84
CA GLY A 56 16.64 4.26 2.24
C GLY A 56 15.72 5.31 1.60
N VAL A 57 14.49 4.94 1.24
CA VAL A 57 13.53 5.85 0.61
C VAL A 57 12.93 6.79 1.66
N ARG A 58 13.00 8.09 1.42
CA ARG A 58 12.51 9.13 2.33
C ARG A 58 11.30 9.85 1.74
N PHE A 59 10.24 9.93 2.53
CA PHE A 59 8.95 10.51 2.13
C PHE A 59 8.82 11.99 2.50
N GLU A 60 9.69 12.50 3.38
CA GLU A 60 9.69 13.90 3.84
C GLU A 60 9.66 14.91 2.69
N GLY A 61 8.63 15.76 2.67
CA GLY A 61 8.43 16.80 1.67
C GLY A 61 8.05 16.30 0.27
N LYS A 62 7.85 14.98 0.07
CA LYS A 62 7.59 14.36 -1.25
C LYS A 62 6.11 14.27 -1.59
N ILE A 63 5.82 14.30 -2.88
CA ILE A 63 4.51 13.95 -3.44
C ILE A 63 4.51 12.46 -3.77
N VAL A 64 3.56 11.73 -3.20
CA VAL A 64 3.47 10.28 -3.33
C VAL A 64 2.25 9.92 -4.15
N LEU A 65 2.41 9.00 -5.09
CA LEU A 65 1.30 8.34 -5.77
C LEU A 65 1.15 6.93 -5.18
N ASP A 66 -0.01 6.65 -4.58
CA ASP A 66 -0.35 5.34 -4.00
C ASP A 66 -1.33 4.61 -4.93
N VAL A 67 -0.83 3.62 -5.68
CA VAL A 67 -1.59 2.87 -6.68
C VAL A 67 -2.12 1.57 -6.05
N GLY A 68 -3.45 1.50 -5.92
CA GLY A 68 -4.13 0.44 -5.16
C GLY A 68 -4.19 0.76 -3.67
N SER A 69 -4.54 2.00 -3.33
CA SER A 69 -4.50 2.53 -1.96
C SER A 69 -5.37 1.74 -0.97
N SER A 70 -6.48 1.14 -1.42
CA SER A 70 -7.42 0.35 -0.65
C SER A 70 -7.80 1.01 0.69
N THR A 71 -7.52 0.35 1.81
CA THR A 71 -7.77 0.90 3.16
C THR A 71 -6.87 2.07 3.54
N GLY A 72 -5.81 2.33 2.78
CA GLY A 72 -4.90 3.46 2.96
C GLY A 72 -3.63 3.17 3.75
N GLY A 73 -3.22 1.90 3.89
CA GLY A 73 -2.03 1.56 4.70
C GLY A 73 -0.73 2.18 4.20
N PHE A 74 -0.54 2.27 2.88
CA PHE A 74 0.62 2.93 2.28
C PHE A 74 0.52 4.45 2.35
N THR A 75 -0.68 4.99 2.07
CA THR A 75 -1.01 6.40 2.26
C THR A 75 -0.71 6.87 3.69
N ASP A 76 -1.18 6.15 4.71
CA ASP A 76 -0.95 6.45 6.13
C ASP A 76 0.55 6.43 6.47
N TYR A 77 1.26 5.39 6.03
CA TYR A 77 2.72 5.33 6.18
C TYR A 77 3.39 6.59 5.59
N ALA A 78 3.07 6.95 4.36
CA ALA A 78 3.67 8.08 3.68
C ALA A 78 3.41 9.40 4.44
N LEU A 79 2.18 9.65 4.88
CA LEU A 79 1.80 10.85 5.62
C LEU A 79 2.47 10.94 7.00
N GLN A 80 2.55 9.83 7.73
CA GLN A 80 3.26 9.76 9.01
C GLN A 80 4.77 10.01 8.86
N HIS A 81 5.33 9.76 7.66
CA HIS A 81 6.75 9.94 7.35
C HIS A 81 7.02 11.21 6.53
N GLY A 82 6.16 12.22 6.66
CA GLY A 82 6.40 13.56 6.16
C GLY A 82 6.06 13.79 4.70
N ALA A 83 5.33 12.89 4.04
CA ALA A 83 4.83 13.17 2.70
C ALA A 83 4.03 14.48 2.68
N LYS A 84 4.37 15.35 1.73
CA LYS A 84 3.70 16.63 1.53
C LYS A 84 2.27 16.42 1.01
N LYS A 85 2.10 15.43 0.14
CA LYS A 85 0.83 15.08 -0.50
C LYS A 85 0.83 13.62 -0.90
N VAL A 86 -0.31 12.96 -0.80
CA VAL A 86 -0.55 11.62 -1.34
C VAL A 86 -1.70 11.67 -2.34
N ILE A 87 -1.47 11.19 -3.55
CA ILE A 87 -2.49 10.93 -4.56
C ILE A 87 -2.84 9.46 -4.43
N ALA A 88 -3.98 9.15 -3.82
CA ALA A 88 -4.43 7.80 -3.52
C ALA A 88 -5.39 7.32 -4.63
N VAL A 89 -4.96 6.36 -5.44
CA VAL A 89 -5.73 5.83 -6.56
C VAL A 89 -6.23 4.44 -6.22
N ASP A 90 -7.53 4.21 -6.41
CA ASP A 90 -8.12 2.88 -6.27
C ASP A 90 -9.27 2.66 -7.27
N VAL A 91 -9.41 1.42 -7.75
CA VAL A 91 -10.52 1.01 -8.63
C VAL A 91 -11.81 0.75 -7.84
N GLY A 92 -11.69 0.49 -6.53
CA GLY A 92 -12.80 0.32 -5.60
C GLY A 92 -13.47 1.63 -5.22
N THR A 93 -14.43 1.53 -4.30
CA THR A 93 -15.15 2.67 -3.74
C THR A 93 -15.25 2.51 -2.23
N ASP A 94 -15.23 3.64 -1.54
CA ASP A 94 -15.37 3.74 -0.10
C ASP A 94 -14.42 2.88 0.74
N GLN A 95 -13.22 2.61 0.24
CA GLN A 95 -12.27 1.72 0.93
C GLN A 95 -11.40 2.44 1.96
N LEU A 96 -11.12 3.74 1.74
CA LEU A 96 -10.17 4.47 2.58
C LEU A 96 -10.66 4.57 4.03
N HIS A 97 -9.77 4.25 4.97
CA HIS A 97 -10.08 4.23 6.39
C HIS A 97 -10.59 5.60 6.87
N PRO A 98 -11.63 5.66 7.74
CA PRO A 98 -12.22 6.93 8.18
C PRO A 98 -11.24 7.95 8.77
N SER A 99 -10.17 7.49 9.44
CA SER A 99 -9.16 8.39 10.01
C SER A 99 -8.32 9.14 8.98
N LEU A 100 -8.28 8.65 7.73
CA LEU A 100 -7.58 9.31 6.63
C LEU A 100 -8.52 10.19 5.82
N ARG A 101 -9.84 9.96 5.88
CA ARG A 101 -10.80 10.76 5.13
C ARG A 101 -10.81 12.20 5.63
N GLY A 102 -10.73 13.13 4.69
CA GLY A 102 -10.73 14.57 4.99
C GLY A 102 -9.36 15.15 5.32
N ASP A 103 -8.28 14.35 5.32
CA ASP A 103 -6.92 14.91 5.35
C ASP A 103 -6.65 15.67 4.05
N GLU A 104 -6.41 16.98 4.15
CA GLU A 104 -6.20 17.87 2.99
C GLU A 104 -4.96 17.51 2.16
N ARG A 105 -4.05 16.70 2.71
CA ARG A 105 -2.86 16.20 2.01
C ARG A 105 -3.20 15.01 1.10
N ILE A 106 -4.41 14.46 1.16
CA ILE A 106 -4.84 13.33 0.35
C ILE A 106 -5.70 13.83 -0.81
N GLU A 107 -5.24 13.58 -2.03
CA GLU A 107 -6.07 13.62 -3.24
C GLU A 107 -6.57 12.20 -3.52
N LEU A 108 -7.83 11.93 -3.18
CA LEU A 108 -8.43 10.61 -3.31
C LEU A 108 -9.12 10.46 -4.67
N LEU A 109 -8.68 9.47 -5.45
CA LEU A 109 -9.19 9.10 -6.76
C LEU A 109 -9.75 7.67 -6.71
N GLU A 110 -10.99 7.53 -6.21
CA GLU A 110 -11.73 6.25 -6.22
C GLU A 110 -12.35 5.96 -7.59
N LYS A 111 -12.77 4.71 -7.81
CA LYS A 111 -13.33 4.22 -9.09
C LYS A 111 -12.45 4.58 -10.29
N THR A 112 -11.14 4.63 -10.07
CA THR A 112 -10.16 5.13 -11.03
C THR A 112 -9.14 4.06 -11.34
N ASP A 113 -9.01 3.72 -12.62
CA ASP A 113 -7.89 2.94 -13.11
C ASP A 113 -6.68 3.85 -13.31
N ILE A 114 -5.52 3.46 -12.82
CA ILE A 114 -4.30 4.26 -12.95
C ILE A 114 -3.92 4.55 -14.41
N ARG A 115 -4.37 3.70 -15.35
CA ARG A 115 -4.13 3.88 -16.79
C ARG A 115 -4.91 5.05 -17.39
N ASP A 116 -5.93 5.55 -16.69
CA ASP A 116 -6.77 6.68 -17.13
C ASP A 116 -6.33 8.03 -16.54
N VAL A 117 -5.29 8.04 -15.69
CA VAL A 117 -4.74 9.22 -15.05
C VAL A 117 -3.66 9.86 -15.92
N ILE A 118 -3.64 11.19 -16.00
CA ILE A 118 -2.60 11.99 -16.66
C ILE A 118 -2.14 13.16 -15.81
N VAL A 119 -0.96 13.70 -16.10
CA VAL A 119 -0.47 14.95 -15.51
C VAL A 119 -0.86 16.11 -16.41
N ALA A 120 -1.52 17.13 -15.84
CA ALA A 120 -1.88 18.34 -16.56
C ALA A 120 -0.64 18.99 -17.22
N ASN A 121 -0.76 19.38 -18.50
CA ASN A 121 0.26 20.05 -19.32
C ASN A 121 1.42 19.20 -19.89
N LYS A 122 1.44 17.86 -19.73
CA LYS A 122 2.18 17.00 -20.68
C LYS A 122 1.36 16.95 -21.98
N GLU A 123 2.01 17.11 -23.14
CA GLU A 123 1.37 17.16 -24.46
C GLU A 123 0.23 16.14 -24.56
N LYS A 124 -0.93 16.59 -25.04
CA LYS A 124 -2.14 15.77 -25.23
C LYS A 124 -1.85 14.66 -26.26
N GLY A 125 -1.18 13.60 -25.81
CA GLY A 125 -1.00 12.35 -26.53
C GLY A 125 -2.28 11.54 -26.42
N GLU A 126 -2.81 11.17 -27.58
CA GLU A 126 -4.07 10.44 -27.75
C GLU A 126 -4.10 9.15 -26.94
N ARG A 127 -4.94 9.13 -25.89
CA ARG A 127 -5.79 8.02 -25.44
C ARG A 127 -6.56 8.48 -24.22
N ASN A 128 -7.89 8.49 -24.30
CA ASN A 128 -8.91 8.35 -23.23
C ASN A 128 -8.59 8.76 -21.78
N ALA A 129 -7.71 9.74 -21.54
CA ALA A 129 -7.38 10.20 -20.21
C ALA A 129 -8.56 11.00 -19.66
N ARG A 130 -9.11 10.55 -18.53
CA ARG A 130 -10.33 11.12 -17.95
C ARG A 130 -10.06 11.93 -16.69
N ILE A 131 -8.90 11.74 -16.06
CA ILE A 131 -8.59 12.31 -14.74
C ILE A 131 -7.20 12.94 -14.78
N GLU A 132 -7.14 14.25 -14.52
CA GLU A 132 -5.91 15.03 -14.49
C GLU A 132 -5.43 15.24 -13.06
N ILE A 133 -4.17 14.92 -12.79
CA ILE A 133 -3.46 15.32 -11.57
C ILE A 133 -2.62 16.55 -11.83
N ALA A 134 -2.62 17.48 -10.87
CA ALA A 134 -1.97 18.78 -11.02
C ALA A 134 -0.44 18.73 -10.87
N THR A 135 0.12 17.66 -10.33
CA THR A 135 1.56 17.60 -9.99
C THR A 135 2.12 16.20 -10.20
N GLN A 136 3.36 16.14 -10.68
CA GLN A 136 4.08 14.88 -10.84
C GLN A 136 4.48 14.30 -9.48
N PRO A 137 4.30 12.99 -9.24
CA PRO A 137 4.78 12.35 -8.03
C PRO A 137 6.31 12.19 -8.03
N ASP A 138 6.91 12.38 -6.86
CA ASP A 138 8.32 12.07 -6.59
C ASP A 138 8.52 10.58 -6.28
N ILE A 139 7.52 9.97 -5.64
CA ILE A 139 7.54 8.57 -5.21
C ILE A 139 6.24 7.91 -5.66
N VAL A 140 6.34 6.71 -6.23
CA VAL A 140 5.18 5.86 -6.51
C VAL A 140 5.29 4.58 -5.71
N VAL A 141 4.22 4.22 -5.03
CA VAL A 141 4.07 2.94 -4.32
C VAL A 141 2.92 2.16 -4.97
N ILE A 142 3.13 0.86 -5.25
CA ILE A 142 2.16 0.04 -5.98
C ILE A 142 1.89 -1.27 -5.23
N ASP A 143 0.66 -1.47 -4.75
CA ASP A 143 0.17 -2.71 -4.13
C ASP A 143 -1.17 -3.16 -4.76
N VAL A 144 -1.18 -3.38 -6.08
CA VAL A 144 -2.39 -3.79 -6.83
C VAL A 144 -2.61 -5.30 -6.83
N SER A 145 -3.84 -5.74 -7.04
CA SER A 145 -4.21 -7.15 -7.20
C SER A 145 -4.99 -7.35 -8.50
N PHE A 146 -4.99 -8.58 -9.04
CA PHE A 146 -5.72 -8.95 -10.26
C PHE A 146 -5.31 -8.22 -11.55
N VAL A 147 -4.15 -7.55 -11.55
CA VAL A 147 -3.52 -6.93 -12.72
C VAL A 147 -2.01 -7.12 -12.66
N SER A 148 -1.40 -7.39 -13.81
CA SER A 148 0.06 -7.46 -13.94
C SER A 148 0.67 -6.07 -13.92
N LEU A 149 1.80 -5.90 -13.23
CA LEU A 149 2.61 -4.69 -13.26
C LEU A 149 3.01 -4.29 -14.68
N GLN A 150 3.21 -5.25 -15.59
CA GLN A 150 3.54 -4.98 -17.00
C GLN A 150 2.45 -4.13 -17.68
N GLN A 151 1.20 -4.25 -17.27
CA GLN A 151 0.08 -3.53 -17.87
C GLN A 151 -0.07 -2.10 -17.35
N ILE A 152 0.42 -1.81 -16.13
CA ILE A 152 0.20 -0.51 -15.48
C ILE A 152 1.47 0.34 -15.38
N LEU A 153 2.67 -0.27 -15.34
CA LEU A 153 3.93 0.45 -15.22
C LEU A 153 4.18 1.48 -16.34
N PRO A 154 3.80 1.24 -17.62
CA PRO A 154 3.95 2.26 -18.66
C PRO A 154 3.16 3.54 -18.37
N SER A 155 1.91 3.41 -17.91
CA SER A 155 1.08 4.55 -17.51
C SER A 155 1.66 5.26 -16.29
N VAL A 156 2.08 4.51 -15.28
CA VAL A 156 2.72 5.08 -14.08
C VAL A 156 4.01 5.84 -14.43
N ALA A 157 4.85 5.27 -15.29
CA ALA A 157 6.08 5.93 -15.74
C ALA A 157 5.81 7.24 -16.48
N ALA A 158 4.72 7.31 -17.25
CA ALA A 158 4.31 8.54 -17.94
C ALA A 158 3.89 9.66 -16.97
N LEU A 159 3.41 9.32 -15.77
CA LEU A 159 3.06 10.29 -14.71
C LEU A 159 4.31 10.87 -14.02
N CYS A 160 5.43 10.16 -14.07
CA CYS A 160 6.62 10.49 -13.30
C CYS A 160 7.62 11.35 -14.06
N GLY A 161 8.50 12.02 -13.31
CA GLY A 161 9.76 12.57 -13.81
C GLY A 161 10.90 11.53 -13.76
N PRO A 162 12.04 11.78 -14.44
CA PRO A 162 13.15 10.82 -14.50
C PRO A 162 13.83 10.52 -13.16
N ALA A 163 13.64 11.38 -12.16
CA ALA A 163 14.18 11.21 -10.81
C ALA A 163 13.20 10.52 -9.84
N ALA A 164 12.01 10.13 -10.30
CA ALA A 164 11.01 9.51 -9.43
C ALA A 164 11.45 8.11 -8.97
N VAL A 165 11.09 7.76 -7.73
CA VAL A 165 11.33 6.43 -7.17
C VAL A 165 10.05 5.61 -7.25
N ILE A 166 10.11 4.43 -7.86
CA ILE A 166 8.97 3.50 -7.94
C ILE A 166 9.25 2.27 -7.08
N LEU A 167 8.37 2.03 -6.10
CA LEU A 167 8.35 0.85 -5.25
C LEU A 167 7.13 0.00 -5.64
N ALA A 168 7.35 -1.06 -6.41
CA ALA A 168 6.28 -1.92 -6.90
C ALA A 168 6.30 -3.30 -6.25
N MET A 169 5.15 -3.74 -5.74
CA MET A 169 4.99 -5.08 -5.18
C MET A 169 4.66 -6.08 -6.28
N VAL A 170 5.63 -6.94 -6.60
CA VAL A 170 5.43 -8.05 -7.52
C VAL A 170 4.68 -9.16 -6.79
N LYS A 171 3.51 -9.54 -7.32
CA LYS A 171 2.69 -10.64 -6.81
C LYS A 171 2.67 -11.76 -7.84
N PRO A 172 3.47 -12.84 -7.67
CA PRO A 172 3.65 -13.86 -8.71
C PRO A 172 2.35 -14.40 -9.31
N GLN A 173 1.32 -14.60 -8.48
CA GLN A 173 0.00 -15.08 -8.90
C GLN A 173 -0.74 -14.16 -9.89
N PHE A 174 -0.35 -12.89 -10.00
CA PHE A 174 -0.92 -11.93 -10.96
C PHE A 174 0.02 -11.62 -12.13
N GLU A 175 1.25 -12.10 -12.09
CA GLU A 175 2.24 -11.95 -13.18
C GLU A 175 2.37 -13.21 -14.04
N ALA A 176 2.09 -14.37 -13.44
CA ALA A 176 2.15 -15.65 -14.12
C ALA A 176 1.11 -15.77 -15.24
N THR A 177 1.50 -16.35 -16.37
CA THR A 177 0.58 -16.67 -17.47
C THR A 177 -0.14 -18.00 -17.19
N HIS A 178 -1.28 -18.25 -17.85
CA HIS A 178 -2.05 -19.49 -17.71
C HIS A 178 -1.16 -20.70 -18.03
N GLY A 179 -0.74 -21.44 -17.00
CA GLY A 179 0.17 -22.58 -17.10
C GLY A 179 1.32 -22.60 -16.08
N GLN A 180 1.56 -21.48 -15.36
CA GLN A 180 2.67 -21.35 -14.41
C GLN A 180 2.24 -21.29 -12.93
N ILE A 181 0.93 -21.34 -12.65
CA ILE A 181 0.38 -21.26 -11.30
C ILE A 181 0.04 -22.67 -10.83
N GLY A 182 0.61 -23.11 -9.70
CA GLY A 182 0.31 -24.41 -9.11
C GLY A 182 -1.14 -24.49 -8.62
N SER A 183 -1.61 -25.69 -8.32
CA SER A 183 -3.00 -25.95 -7.86
C SER A 183 -3.39 -25.21 -6.56
N SER A 184 -2.45 -24.58 -5.87
CA SER A 184 -2.66 -23.73 -4.68
C SER A 184 -2.80 -22.23 -4.98
N GLY A 185 -2.74 -21.79 -6.24
CA GLY A 185 -2.88 -20.36 -6.59
C GLY A 185 -1.66 -19.48 -6.22
N VAL A 186 -0.51 -20.11 -5.95
CA VAL A 186 0.82 -19.50 -5.74
C VAL A 186 1.81 -20.23 -6.63
#